data_AF-A0A969B4Z2-F1
#
_entry.id   AF-A0A969B4Z2-F1
#
_cell.length_a   1.000
_cell.length_b   1.000
_cell.length_c   1.000
_cell.angle_alpha   90.00
_cell.angle_beta   90.00
_cell.angle_gamma   90.00
#
_symmetry.space_group_name_H-M   'P 1'
#
loop_
_entity.id
_entity.type
_entity.pdbx_description
1 polymer ?
#
loop_
_entity_poly.entity_id
_entity_poly.type
_entity_poly.pdbx_seq_one_letter_code
_entity_poly.pdbx_strand_id
1 'polypeptide(L)'
;MILDLRRLQQRLESNPPGRLYLLMGEETFLIQEAMHLLKHKSVDAAAIDFNCDVFDASETEAAHVKDAAEMLPMMSARRFVAFRGVDELK
;
A
#
# COMPACT_ATOMS: atom_id res chain seq x y z
N MET A 1 -2.14 3.01 -15.46
CA MET A 1 -2.46 4.45 -15.41
C MET A 1 -1.42 5.11 -14.51
N ILE A 2 -0.74 6.16 -14.98
CA ILE A 2 0.23 6.91 -14.19
C ILE A 2 -0.49 8.11 -13.59
N LEU A 3 -0.33 8.32 -12.28
CA LEU A 3 -0.95 9.41 -11.52
C LEU A 3 0.11 10.08 -10.65
N ASP A 4 0.10 11.40 -10.59
CA ASP A 4 0.78 12.14 -9.54
C ASP A 4 -0.01 12.07 -8.22
N LEU A 5 0.59 12.52 -7.12
CA LEU A 5 -0.02 12.49 -5.79
C LEU A 5 -1.37 13.25 -5.75
N ARG A 6 -1.45 14.41 -6.39
CA ARG A 6 -2.67 15.23 -6.40
C ARG A 6 -3.81 14.53 -7.11
N ARG A 7 -3.53 13.93 -8.27
CA ARG A 7 -4.53 13.15 -9.03
C ARG A 7 -4.92 11.88 -8.28
N LEU A 8 -3.99 11.26 -7.55
CA LEU A 8 -4.31 10.14 -6.67
C LEU A 8 -5.28 10.56 -5.56
N GLN A 9 -5.03 11.67 -4.88
CA GLN A 9 -5.93 12.23 -3.85
C GLN A 9 -7.33 12.46 -4.40
N GLN A 10 -7.45 13.20 -5.51
CA GLN A 10 -8.74 13.48 -6.15
C GLN A 10 -9.48 12.20 -6.56
N ARG A 11 -8.76 11.20 -7.09
CA ARG A 11 -9.37 9.91 -7.45
C ARG A 11 -9.92 9.19 -6.22
N LEU A 12 -9.19 9.19 -5.11
CA LEU A 12 -9.56 8.50 -3.87
C LEU A 12 -10.66 9.20 -3.06
N GLU A 13 -11.03 10.43 -3.43
CA GLU A 13 -12.25 11.08 -2.93
C GLU A 13 -13.51 10.46 -3.55
N SER A 14 -13.46 10.10 -4.84
CA SER A 14 -14.64 9.64 -5.58
C SER A 14 -14.66 8.12 -5.83
N ASN A 15 -13.54 7.43 -5.65
CA ASN A 15 -13.42 6.01 -5.97
C ASN A 15 -12.59 5.28 -4.91
N PRO A 16 -12.89 4.00 -4.62
CA PRO A 16 -12.03 3.20 -3.76
C PRO A 16 -10.64 3.00 -4.39
N PRO A 17 -9.62 2.70 -3.57
CA PRO A 17 -8.30 2.31 -4.07
C PRO A 17 -8.39 1.13 -5.05
N GLY A 18 -7.53 1.12 -6.06
CA GLY A 18 -7.26 -0.06 -6.90
C GLY A 18 -6.65 -1.20 -6.09
N ARG A 19 -6.42 -2.36 -6.72
CA ARG A 19 -5.88 -3.56 -6.04
C ARG A 19 -4.36 -3.55 -5.92
N LEU A 20 -3.67 -2.86 -6.82
CA LEU A 20 -2.22 -2.83 -6.90
C LEU A 20 -1.76 -1.43 -7.29
N TYR A 21 -0.72 -0.95 -6.61
CA TYR A 21 -0.07 0.32 -6.86
C TYR A 21 1.44 0.10 -6.89
N LEU A 22 2.10 0.74 -7.85
CA LEU A 22 3.54 0.88 -7.90
C LEU A 22 3.84 2.36 -7.66
N LEU A 23 4.45 2.66 -6.51
CA LEU A 23 4.85 4.01 -6.15
C LEU A 23 6.33 4.19 -6.52
N MET A 24 6.64 5.16 -7.37
CA MET A 24 8.00 5.43 -7.85
C MET A 24 8.24 6.93 -7.96
N GLY A 25 9.46 7.37 -7.68
CA GLY A 25 9.88 8.77 -7.73
C GLY A 25 11.08 9.00 -6.83
N GLU A 26 11.81 10.08 -7.09
CA GLU A 26 13.00 10.48 -6.30
C GLU A 26 12.58 11.10 -4.95
N GLU A 27 11.45 11.82 -4.92
CA GLU A 27 10.90 12.40 -3.71
C GLU A 27 10.26 11.37 -2.77
N THR A 28 11.05 10.86 -1.82
CA THR A 28 10.59 9.94 -0.76
C THR A 28 9.37 10.45 -0.01
N PHE A 29 9.29 11.77 0.25
CA PHE A 29 8.13 12.37 0.92
C PHE A 29 6.82 12.09 0.17
N LEU A 30 6.80 12.24 -1.16
CA LEU A 30 5.60 12.00 -1.97
C LEU A 30 5.21 10.52 -1.98
N ILE A 31 6.20 9.62 -1.98
CA ILE A 31 5.98 8.17 -1.88
C ILE A 31 5.35 7.81 -0.54
N GLN A 32 5.88 8.34 0.57
CA GLN A 32 5.33 8.10 1.90
C GLN A 32 3.91 8.65 2.04
N GLU A 33 3.64 9.86 1.52
CA GLU A 33 2.31 10.47 1.55
C GLU A 33 1.29 9.66 0.72
N ALA A 34 1.69 9.20 -0.47
CA ALA A 34 0.84 8.33 -1.29
C ALA A 34 0.55 6.99 -0.58
N MET A 35 1.56 6.38 0.04
CA MET A 35 1.40 5.13 0.80
C MET A 35 0.47 5.31 2.00
N HIS A 36 0.65 6.40 2.76
CA HIS A 36 -0.20 6.73 3.91
C HIS A 36 -1.66 6.91 3.48
N LEU A 37 -1.90 7.69 2.43
CA LEU A 37 -3.22 7.90 1.86
C LEU A 37 -3.87 6.58 1.43
N LEU A 38 -3.13 5.72 0.72
CA LEU A 38 -3.63 4.42 0.28
C LEU A 38 -3.97 3.50 1.45
N LYS A 39 -3.12 3.48 2.49
CA LYS A 39 -3.36 2.72 3.72
C LYS A 39 -4.68 3.13 4.38
N HIS A 40 -4.86 4.43 4.65
CA HIS A 40 -6.06 4.95 5.32
C HIS A 40 -7.33 4.89 4.49
N LYS A 41 -7.23 4.85 3.15
CA LYS A 41 -8.38 4.67 2.26
C LYS A 41 -8.70 3.20 1.99
N SER A 42 -7.81 2.27 2.33
CA SER A 42 -8.00 0.83 2.09
C SER A 42 -8.59 0.10 3.28
N VAL A 43 -8.25 0.53 4.50
CA VAL A 43 -8.61 -0.15 5.74
C VAL A 43 -9.09 0.86 6.77
N ASP A 44 -10.23 0.57 7.40
CA ASP A 44 -10.78 1.40 8.47
C ASP A 44 -9.86 1.40 9.69
N ALA A 45 -9.78 2.55 10.38
CA ALA A 45 -8.90 2.72 11.53
C ALA A 45 -9.12 1.67 12.64
N ALA A 46 -10.36 1.22 12.85
CA ALA A 46 -10.69 0.21 13.86
C ALA A 46 -10.17 -1.20 13.53
N ALA A 47 -9.84 -1.47 12.26
CA ALA A 47 -9.40 -2.78 11.79
C ALA A 47 -7.94 -2.76 11.30
N ILE A 48 -7.24 -1.62 11.41
CA ILE A 48 -5.95 -1.40 10.75
C ILE A 48 -4.83 -2.26 11.31
N ASP A 49 -4.84 -2.53 12.61
CA ASP A 49 -3.81 -3.31 13.29
C ASP A 49 -3.76 -4.78 12.82
N PHE A 50 -4.87 -5.31 12.30
CA PHE A 50 -4.97 -6.69 11.82
C PHE A 50 -4.86 -6.82 10.29
N ASN A 51 -5.11 -5.73 9.58
CA ASN A 51 -5.28 -5.72 8.12
C ASN A 51 -4.23 -4.89 7.39
N CYS A 52 -3.15 -4.50 8.07
CA CYS A 52 -2.07 -3.72 7.47
C CYS A 52 -0.71 -4.37 7.74
N ASP A 53 0.02 -4.71 6.70
CA ASP A 53 1.44 -5.05 6.78
C ASP A 53 2.29 -4.09 5.93
N VAL A 54 3.46 -3.75 6.44
CA VAL A 54 4.47 -3.01 5.69
C VAL A 54 5.77 -3.76 5.83
N PHE A 55 6.28 -4.24 4.70
CA PHE A 55 7.52 -5.00 4.59
C PHE A 55 8.62 -4.15 3.95
N ASP A 56 9.86 -4.50 4.27
CA ASP A 56 11.06 -3.94 3.67
C ASP A 56 11.77 -5.01 2.84
N ALA A 57 12.11 -4.68 1.59
CA ALA A 57 12.76 -5.59 0.65
C ALA A 57 14.17 -6.00 1.08
N SER A 58 14.80 -5.20 1.92
CA SER A 58 16.10 -5.53 2.52
C SER A 58 16.01 -6.63 3.58
N GLU A 59 14.83 -6.86 4.16
CA GLU A 59 14.62 -7.74 5.31
C GLU A 59 13.68 -8.91 5.02
N THR A 60 12.79 -8.77 4.04
CA THR A 60 11.67 -9.70 3.80
C THR A 60 11.66 -10.19 2.35
N GLU A 61 11.60 -11.51 2.17
CA GLU A 61 11.41 -12.12 0.86
C GLU A 61 10.03 -11.82 0.28
N ALA A 62 9.97 -11.64 -1.05
CA ALA A 62 8.73 -11.37 -1.77
C ALA A 62 7.64 -12.45 -1.56
N ALA A 63 8.04 -13.70 -1.25
CA ALA A 63 7.12 -14.77 -0.93
C ALA A 63 6.26 -14.46 0.32
N HIS A 64 6.86 -13.92 1.38
CA HIS A 64 6.11 -13.54 2.59
C HIS A 64 5.14 -12.38 2.33
N VAL A 65 5.51 -11.45 1.47
CA VAL A 65 4.63 -10.34 1.04
C VAL A 65 3.42 -10.88 0.28
N LYS A 66 3.65 -11.85 -0.62
CA LYS A 66 2.59 -12.53 -1.35
C LYS A 66 1.65 -13.26 -0.39
N ASP A 67 2.18 -14.03 0.55
CA ASP A 67 1.39 -14.78 1.52
C ASP A 67 0.54 -13.83 2.38
N ALA A 68 1.11 -12.71 2.83
CA ALA A 68 0.38 -11.65 3.51
C ALA A 68 -0.75 -11.07 2.64
N ALA A 69 -0.51 -10.80 1.35
CA ALA A 69 -1.53 -10.28 0.43
C ALA A 69 -2.67 -11.28 0.15
N GLU A 70 -2.41 -12.58 0.24
CA GLU A 70 -3.40 -13.65 0.06
C GLU A 70 -4.18 -13.98 1.35
N MET A 71 -3.71 -13.50 2.50
CA MET A 71 -4.40 -13.66 3.77
C MET A 71 -5.74 -12.92 3.79
N LEU A 72 -6.80 -13.63 4.18
CA LEU A 72 -8.15 -13.06 4.26
C LEU A 72 -8.20 -11.90 5.29
N PRO A 73 -8.81 -10.76 4.94
CA PRO A 73 -8.98 -9.65 5.88
C PRO A 73 -9.84 -10.04 7.09
N MET A 74 -9.49 -9.52 8.27
CA MET A 74 -10.25 -9.72 9.51
C MET A 74 -11.18 -8.55 9.78
N MET A 75 -12.50 -8.79 9.82
CA MET A 75 -13.52 -7.75 10.10
C MET A 75 -13.36 -6.49 9.24
N SER A 76 -12.86 -6.65 8.01
CA SER A 76 -12.59 -5.59 7.04
C SER A 76 -12.93 -6.11 5.65
N ALA A 77 -13.26 -5.21 4.73
CA ALA A 77 -13.46 -5.58 3.33
C ALA A 77 -12.13 -5.84 2.59
N ARG A 78 -11.02 -5.29 3.08
CA ARG A 78 -9.72 -5.30 2.40
C ARG A 78 -8.56 -5.39 3.39
N ARG A 79 -7.43 -5.91 2.91
CA ARG A 79 -6.12 -5.85 3.53
C ARG A 79 -5.24 -4.88 2.75
N PHE A 80 -4.39 -4.15 3.45
CA PHE A 80 -3.34 -3.31 2.88
C PHE A 80 -1.99 -3.99 3.12
N VAL A 81 -1.23 -4.20 2.06
CA VAL A 81 0.14 -4.72 2.13
C VAL A 81 1.03 -3.79 1.32
N ALA A 82 2.12 -3.33 1.94
CA ALA A 82 3.15 -2.53 1.28
C ALA A 82 4.49 -3.26 1.31
N PHE A 83 5.24 -3.15 0.22
CA PHE A 83 6.60 -3.66 0.11
C PHE A 83 7.50 -2.54 -0.38
N ARG A 84 8.42 -2.09 0.48
CA ARG A 84 9.26 -0.90 0.27
C ARG A 84 10.68 -1.32 -0.11
N GLY A 85 11.41 -0.43 -0.78
CA GLY A 85 12.80 -0.67 -1.19
C GLY A 85 12.95 -1.72 -2.29
N VAL A 86 11.88 -1.99 -3.05
CA VAL A 86 11.87 -3.03 -4.08
C VAL A 86 12.82 -2.74 -5.25
N ASP A 87 13.25 -1.49 -5.40
CA ASP A 87 14.27 -1.07 -6.36
C ASP A 87 15.68 -1.59 -6.00
N GLU A 88 15.90 -2.00 -4.75
CA GLU A 88 17.16 -2.59 -4.28
C GLU A 88 17.22 -4.11 -4.48
N LEU A 89 16.11 -4.75 -4.90
CA LEU A 89 16.06 -6.18 -5.19
C LEU A 89 16.91 -6.50 -6.44
N LYS A 90 17.77 -7.53 -6.32
CA LYS A 90 18.68 -7.99 -7.39
C LYS A 90 18.06 -9.07 -8.26
#